data_AF-A0A969RNH5-F1
#
_entry.id   AF-A0A969RNH5-F1
#
_cell.length_a   1.000
_cell.length_b   1.000
_cell.length_c   1.000
_cell.angle_alpha   90.00
_cell.angle_beta   90.00
_cell.angle_gamma   90.00
#
_symmetry.space_group_name_H-M   'P 1'
#
loop_
_entity.id
_entity.type
_entity.pdbx_description
1 polymer ?
#
loop_
_entity_poly.entity_id
_entity_poly.type
_entity_poly.pdbx_seq_one_letter_code
_entity_poly.pdbx_strand_id
1 'polypeptide(L)'
;MVYPLGDRNKSSLSDTVRQRILSQFSGDWVSRLDVEQTFVLIDGVLPFEACLYYQVLPLFLDGNRLYLGMVSPNDTAAAEYVRRIVSYLNYSLVPRTISYEALQVALTSYLNYTGNQQSGDSAKRRDGLSYGHYRHTANTRTERIDQNVRPTLILDDEEEFGAIEHPTIPEPVSPPPRFPANPAPLPSPTPNPTEPQEAIEPPGRNPPSLPPLIDTVLPLQIKANYLSSPVEILATLSADEMLQELLARVLISGIGRLYFECHPHSGRVLWSQNGVLQSVLDSLPLPLFKELLNALKRTAQVPPVPVTQPQHAEIERLYDRARVLLRFRFMPGNYGEEATLQVLRGAALRFYEKQQLTKLKRDAIGIAKQLQTKLNEIRDRAYAEPGLAGAKFDALPTLTQLLQTIEEQLDNLGADKLP
;
A
#
# COMPACT_ATOMS: atom_id res chain seq x y z
N MET A 1 1.07 -58.73 -14.71
CA MET A 1 0.12 -57.60 -14.73
C MET A 1 0.37 -56.82 -13.44
N VAL A 2 1.18 -55.76 -13.31
CA VAL A 2 1.45 -54.53 -14.09
C VAL A 2 0.17 -53.74 -14.40
N TYR A 3 -0.20 -52.82 -13.49
CA TYR A 3 -0.35 -51.35 -13.65
C TYR A 3 -1.10 -50.74 -12.44
N PRO A 4 -1.00 -49.42 -12.17
CA PRO A 4 -0.64 -48.88 -10.86
C PRO A 4 -1.72 -48.00 -10.24
N LEU A 5 -1.66 -47.78 -8.93
CA LEU A 5 -2.44 -46.74 -8.25
C LEU A 5 -1.65 -45.43 -8.28
N GLY A 6 -1.88 -44.64 -9.33
CA GLY A 6 -1.59 -43.22 -9.34
C GLY A 6 -2.88 -42.42 -9.20
N ASP A 7 -2.91 -41.50 -8.24
CA ASP A 7 -3.47 -40.15 -8.43
C ASP A 7 -3.06 -39.30 -7.20
N ARG A 8 -1.94 -38.58 -7.29
CA ARG A 8 -1.86 -37.16 -7.63
C ARG A 8 -2.59 -36.25 -6.62
N ASN A 9 -1.84 -35.91 -5.58
CA ASN A 9 -1.97 -34.65 -4.85
C ASN A 9 -2.16 -33.51 -5.86
N LYS A 10 -3.24 -32.74 -5.72
CA LYS A 10 -3.40 -31.46 -6.43
C LYS A 10 -2.48 -30.42 -5.78
N SER A 11 -1.22 -30.45 -6.17
CA SER A 11 -0.28 -29.35 -6.01
C SER A 11 -0.70 -28.22 -6.97
N SER A 12 -1.14 -27.07 -6.44
CA SER A 12 -1.62 -25.95 -7.28
C SER A 12 -0.49 -25.14 -7.94
N LEU A 13 0.75 -25.33 -7.50
CA LEU A 13 1.94 -24.82 -8.19
C LEU A 13 2.40 -25.83 -9.25
N SER A 14 2.78 -25.32 -10.43
CA SER A 14 3.42 -26.15 -11.45
C SER A 14 4.80 -26.61 -10.97
N ASP A 15 5.16 -27.85 -11.27
CA ASP A 15 6.47 -28.42 -10.89
C ASP A 15 7.63 -27.59 -11.45
N THR A 16 7.43 -26.96 -12.62
CA THR A 16 8.38 -26.02 -13.23
C THR A 16 8.66 -24.79 -12.37
N VAL A 17 7.65 -24.24 -11.70
CA VAL A 17 7.82 -23.08 -10.79
C VAL A 17 8.54 -23.50 -9.53
N ARG A 18 8.19 -24.66 -8.95
CA ARG A 18 8.92 -25.21 -7.79
C ARG A 18 10.39 -25.42 -8.10
N GLN A 19 10.69 -26.04 -9.25
CA GLN A 19 12.05 -26.35 -9.65
C GLN A 19 12.88 -25.08 -9.88
N ARG A 20 12.26 -24.03 -10.44
CA ARG A 20 12.90 -22.71 -10.63
C ARG A 20 13.20 -21.99 -9.31
N ILE A 21 12.33 -22.11 -8.31
CA ILE A 21 12.57 -21.53 -6.98
C ILE A 21 13.70 -22.31 -6.28
N LEU A 22 13.62 -23.64 -6.28
CA LEU A 22 14.62 -24.49 -5.62
C LEU A 22 16.02 -24.34 -6.24
N SER A 23 16.13 -24.11 -7.56
CA SER A 23 17.42 -23.89 -8.21
C SER A 23 18.13 -22.60 -7.80
N GLN A 24 17.42 -21.66 -7.17
CA GLN A 24 18.00 -20.39 -6.71
C GLN A 24 18.63 -20.50 -5.32
N PHE A 25 18.35 -21.57 -4.58
CA PHE A 25 18.92 -21.80 -3.27
C PHE A 25 20.08 -22.80 -3.34
N SER A 26 21.10 -22.60 -2.51
CA SER A 26 22.27 -23.46 -2.43
C SER A 26 22.57 -23.84 -0.97
N GLY A 27 22.90 -25.11 -0.74
CA GLY A 27 23.30 -25.65 0.56
C GLY A 27 22.54 -26.90 0.99
N ASP A 28 22.98 -27.52 2.08
CA ASP A 28 22.49 -28.83 2.56
C ASP A 28 21.00 -28.81 2.96
N TRP A 29 20.46 -27.63 3.23
CA TRP A 29 19.08 -27.41 3.68
C TRP A 29 18.06 -27.31 2.53
N VAL A 30 18.51 -27.15 1.28
CA VAL A 30 17.63 -26.98 0.11
C VAL A 30 16.73 -28.20 -0.11
N SER A 31 17.24 -29.39 0.22
CA SER A 31 16.47 -30.65 0.20
C SER A 31 15.25 -30.65 1.13
N ARG A 32 15.22 -29.76 2.12
CA ARG A 32 14.13 -29.60 3.09
C ARG A 32 13.22 -28.42 2.78
N LEU A 33 13.55 -27.61 1.77
CA LEU A 33 12.73 -26.47 1.39
C LEU A 33 11.46 -26.97 0.71
N ASP A 34 10.32 -26.68 1.32
CA ASP A 34 9.01 -26.82 0.69
C ASP A 34 8.47 -25.43 0.34
N VAL A 35 8.27 -25.19 -0.96
CA VAL A 35 7.78 -23.92 -1.49
C VAL A 35 6.36 -23.64 -1.01
N GLU A 36 5.50 -24.65 -0.86
CA GLU A 36 4.15 -24.43 -0.34
C GLU A 36 4.20 -24.05 1.14
N GLN A 37 5.05 -24.72 1.92
CA GLN A 37 5.27 -24.35 3.31
C GLN A 37 5.85 -22.93 3.44
N THR A 38 6.79 -22.56 2.58
CA THR A 38 7.33 -21.19 2.50
C THR A 38 6.19 -20.19 2.36
N PHE A 39 5.24 -20.43 1.46
CA PHE A 39 4.12 -19.52 1.21
C PHE A 39 3.15 -19.45 2.38
N VAL A 40 2.84 -20.59 3.01
CA VAL A 40 2.03 -20.63 4.24
C VAL A 40 2.72 -19.86 5.38
N LEU A 41 4.04 -19.92 5.48
CA LEU A 41 4.80 -19.15 6.46
C LEU A 41 4.82 -17.65 6.15
N ILE A 42 4.77 -17.27 4.87
CA ILE A 42 4.59 -15.87 4.49
C ILE A 42 3.21 -15.38 4.95
N ASP A 43 2.16 -16.17 4.74
CA ASP A 43 0.80 -15.81 5.15
C ASP A 43 0.62 -15.75 6.67
N GLY A 44 1.25 -16.68 7.40
CA GLY A 44 0.96 -16.92 8.82
C GLY A 44 2.01 -16.43 9.82
N VAL A 45 3.26 -16.21 9.40
CA VAL A 45 4.38 -15.89 10.31
C VAL A 45 5.07 -14.60 9.93
N LEU A 46 5.54 -14.47 8.70
CA LEU A 46 6.31 -13.31 8.26
C LEU A 46 5.70 -12.74 6.98
N PRO A 47 4.87 -11.69 7.08
CA PRO A 47 4.08 -11.21 5.95
C PRO A 47 4.96 -10.75 4.79
N PHE A 48 4.38 -10.80 3.59
CA PHE A 48 5.06 -10.47 2.33
C PHE A 48 5.79 -9.12 2.41
N GLU A 49 5.17 -8.10 2.98
CA GLU A 49 5.75 -6.76 3.09
C GLU A 49 6.98 -6.74 4.01
N ALA A 50 6.96 -7.54 5.08
CA ALA A 50 8.11 -7.69 5.97
C ALA A 50 9.26 -8.43 5.27
N CYS A 51 8.94 -9.47 4.50
CA CYS A 51 9.92 -10.18 3.69
C CYS A 51 10.60 -9.26 2.68
N LEU A 52 9.82 -8.41 2.00
CA LEU A 52 10.32 -7.44 1.03
C LEU A 52 11.16 -6.34 1.68
N TYR A 53 10.66 -5.72 2.75
CA TYR A 53 11.33 -4.58 3.40
C TYR A 53 12.65 -4.97 4.07
N TYR A 54 12.63 -6.05 4.85
CA TYR A 54 13.81 -6.52 5.59
C TYR A 54 14.70 -7.47 4.76
N GLN A 55 14.30 -7.78 3.52
CA GLN A 55 15.01 -8.69 2.62
C GLN A 55 15.27 -10.06 3.25
N VAL A 56 14.22 -10.63 3.81
CA VAL A 56 14.22 -11.91 4.52
C VAL A 56 13.13 -12.82 3.98
N LEU A 57 13.28 -14.13 4.16
CA LEU A 57 12.33 -15.13 3.66
C LEU A 57 12.18 -16.28 4.67
N PRO A 58 10.97 -16.63 5.13
CA PRO A 58 10.78 -17.82 5.94
C PRO A 58 10.92 -19.06 5.04
N LEU A 59 11.97 -19.87 5.26
CA LEU A 59 12.29 -20.99 4.37
C LEU A 59 11.45 -22.22 4.71
N PHE A 60 11.56 -22.69 5.95
CA PHE A 60 10.82 -23.83 6.45
C PHE A 60 10.83 -23.84 7.97
N LEU A 61 9.95 -24.66 8.55
CA LEU A 61 9.87 -24.87 10.00
C LEU A 61 10.31 -26.32 10.31
N ASP A 62 11.28 -26.47 11.21
CA ASP A 62 11.73 -27.77 11.73
C ASP A 62 11.44 -27.83 13.23
N GLY A 63 10.32 -28.45 13.60
CA GLY A 63 9.80 -28.42 14.96
C GLY A 63 9.52 -26.99 15.42
N ASN A 64 10.33 -26.50 16.37
CA ASN A 64 10.19 -25.17 16.96
C ASN A 64 11.31 -24.20 16.48
N ARG A 65 11.93 -24.49 15.34
CA ARG A 65 13.01 -23.70 14.71
C ARG A 65 12.54 -23.17 13.36
N LEU A 66 12.43 -21.85 13.23
CA LEU A 66 12.20 -21.19 11.95
C LEU A 66 13.55 -20.95 11.26
N TYR A 67 13.72 -21.56 10.09
CA TYR A 67 14.85 -21.25 9.22
C TYR A 67 14.53 -20.02 8.39
N LEU A 68 15.32 -18.97 8.56
CA LEU A 68 15.11 -17.67 7.92
C LEU A 68 16.22 -17.42 6.91
N GLY A 69 15.87 -17.27 5.64
CA GLY A 69 16.76 -16.73 4.63
C GLY A 69 16.94 -15.23 4.82
N MET A 70 18.17 -14.76 4.86
CA MET A 70 18.52 -13.34 4.93
C MET A 70 19.48 -13.00 3.79
N VAL A 71 19.20 -11.94 3.04
CA VAL A 71 20.12 -11.44 2.01
C VAL A 71 21.39 -10.89 2.66
N SER A 72 21.22 -10.14 3.74
CA SER A 72 22.32 -9.55 4.52
C SER A 72 22.35 -10.16 5.93
N PRO A 73 23.19 -11.17 6.22
CA PRO A 73 23.24 -11.82 7.54
C PRO A 73 23.73 -10.89 8.66
N ASN A 74 24.40 -9.78 8.30
CA ASN A 74 24.84 -8.75 9.25
C ASN A 74 23.76 -7.71 9.57
N ASP A 75 22.59 -7.80 8.94
CA ASP A 75 21.47 -6.91 9.25
C ASP A 75 20.81 -7.35 10.57
N THR A 76 21.34 -6.81 11.67
CA THR A 76 20.84 -7.09 13.01
C THR A 76 19.42 -6.57 13.22
N ALA A 77 19.02 -5.49 12.54
CA ALA A 77 17.69 -4.92 12.66
C ALA A 77 16.64 -5.85 12.05
N ALA A 78 16.91 -6.40 10.86
CA ALA A 78 16.08 -7.43 10.25
C ALA A 78 15.99 -8.69 11.12
N ALA A 79 17.13 -9.18 11.62
CA ALA A 79 17.16 -10.35 12.48
C ALA A 79 16.39 -10.15 13.80
N GLU A 80 16.53 -8.98 14.44
CA GLU A 80 15.82 -8.64 15.68
C GLU A 80 14.32 -8.50 15.45
N TYR A 81 13.92 -7.82 14.37
CA TYR A 81 12.52 -7.71 13.98
C TYR A 81 11.85 -9.07 13.85
N VAL A 82 12.46 -9.99 13.08
CA VAL A 82 11.92 -11.35 12.92
C VAL A 82 11.98 -12.11 14.23
N ARG A 83 13.09 -12.01 14.99
CA ARG A 83 13.25 -12.67 16.30
C ARG A 83 12.11 -12.29 17.24
N ARG A 84 11.69 -11.03 17.25
CA ARG A 84 10.57 -10.55 18.08
C ARG A 84 9.27 -11.24 17.68
N ILE A 85 8.95 -11.30 16.38
CA ILE A 85 7.75 -11.98 15.87
C ILE A 85 7.73 -13.46 16.27
N VAL A 86 8.81 -14.17 15.97
CA VAL A 86 8.87 -15.63 16.15
C VAL A 86 8.94 -16.03 17.62
N SER A 87 9.43 -15.14 18.51
CA SER A 87 9.43 -15.37 19.96
C SER A 87 8.03 -15.48 20.55
N TYR A 88 7.06 -14.71 20.05
CA TYR A 88 5.66 -14.81 20.47
C TYR A 88 5.01 -16.13 20.04
N LEU A 89 5.53 -16.75 18.98
CA LEU A 89 5.11 -18.05 18.47
C LEU A 89 5.90 -19.21 19.09
N ASN A 90 6.74 -18.92 20.09
CA ASN A 90 7.70 -19.83 20.72
C ASN A 90 8.77 -20.40 19.78
N TYR A 91 8.92 -19.89 18.57
CA TYR A 91 9.94 -20.37 17.63
C TYR A 91 11.31 -19.77 17.91
N SER A 92 12.34 -20.57 17.68
CA SER A 92 13.74 -20.15 17.66
C SER A 92 14.19 -19.83 16.24
N LEU A 93 14.94 -18.74 16.07
CA LEU A 93 15.37 -18.28 14.75
C LEU A 93 16.72 -18.90 14.35
N VAL A 94 16.78 -19.50 13.15
CA VAL A 94 18.01 -20.02 12.54
C VAL A 94 18.27 -19.27 11.23
N PRO A 95 19.12 -18.25 11.22
CA PRO A 95 19.41 -17.47 10.02
C PRO A 95 20.25 -18.27 9.02
N ARG A 96 19.97 -18.08 7.73
CA ARG A 96 20.68 -18.65 6.58
C ARG A 96 20.90 -17.54 5.57
N THR A 97 22.09 -17.46 5.00
CA THR A 97 22.36 -16.50 3.93
C THR A 97 21.69 -16.98 2.64
N ILE A 98 20.97 -16.10 1.97
CA ILE A 98 20.40 -16.32 0.64
C ILE A 98 20.83 -15.19 -0.30
N SER A 99 20.81 -15.43 -1.61
CA SER A 99 21.04 -14.35 -2.58
C SER A 99 19.79 -13.46 -2.69
N TYR A 100 19.99 -12.21 -3.09
CA TYR A 100 18.88 -11.30 -3.42
C TYR A 100 18.03 -11.85 -4.58
N GLU A 101 18.65 -12.50 -5.56
CA GLU A 101 17.95 -13.16 -6.67
C GLU A 101 16.99 -14.25 -6.18
N ALA A 102 17.45 -15.10 -5.26
CA ALA A 102 16.62 -16.16 -4.68
C ALA A 102 15.40 -15.61 -3.93
N LEU A 103 15.60 -14.53 -3.17
CA LEU A 103 14.51 -13.80 -2.50
C LEU A 103 13.50 -13.27 -3.53
N GLN A 104 13.97 -12.58 -4.56
CA GLN A 104 13.11 -11.98 -5.58
C GLN A 104 12.30 -13.05 -6.33
N VAL A 105 12.93 -14.17 -6.72
CA VAL A 105 12.25 -15.28 -7.39
C VAL A 105 11.18 -15.91 -6.49
N ALA A 106 11.48 -16.12 -5.21
CA ALA A 106 10.53 -16.67 -4.25
C ALA A 106 9.32 -15.75 -4.03
N LEU A 107 9.56 -14.46 -3.80
CA LEU A 107 8.50 -13.46 -3.57
C LEU A 107 7.63 -13.23 -4.83
N THR A 108 8.24 -13.18 -6.01
CA THR A 108 7.49 -13.06 -7.29
C THR A 108 6.62 -14.30 -7.50
N SER A 109 7.14 -15.48 -7.19
CA SER A 109 6.39 -16.72 -7.32
C SER A 109 5.23 -16.80 -6.32
N TYR A 110 5.42 -16.28 -5.11
CA TYR A 110 4.36 -16.15 -4.13
C TYR A 110 3.24 -15.22 -4.60
N LEU A 111 3.55 -14.06 -5.20
CA LEU A 111 2.51 -13.17 -5.74
C LEU A 111 1.67 -13.86 -6.82
N ASN A 112 2.33 -14.56 -7.76
CA ASN A 112 1.65 -15.32 -8.80
C ASN A 112 0.79 -16.47 -8.22
N TYR A 113 1.26 -17.10 -7.14
CA TYR A 113 0.51 -18.12 -6.43
C TYR A 113 -0.77 -17.57 -5.78
N THR A 114 -0.67 -16.44 -5.09
CA THR A 114 -1.83 -15.79 -4.46
C THR A 114 -2.86 -15.31 -5.47
N GLY A 115 -2.40 -14.79 -6.63
CA GLY A 115 -3.28 -14.40 -7.74
C GLY A 115 -4.06 -15.57 -8.32
N ASN A 116 -3.41 -16.73 -8.54
CA ASN A 116 -4.07 -17.92 -9.09
C ASN A 116 -5.01 -18.63 -8.10
N GLN A 117 -4.75 -18.55 -6.79
CA GLN A 117 -5.65 -19.08 -5.76
C GLN A 117 -6.97 -18.28 -5.69
N GLN A 118 -6.95 -16.99 -6.02
CA GLN A 118 -8.14 -16.14 -6.02
C GLN A 118 -9.05 -16.36 -7.25
N SER A 119 -8.50 -16.80 -8.39
CA SER A 119 -9.27 -17.07 -9.62
C SER A 119 -9.92 -18.47 -9.67
N GLY A 120 -9.53 -19.40 -8.79
CA GLY A 120 -9.92 -20.82 -8.87
C GLY A 120 -10.97 -21.33 -7.87
N ASP A 121 -11.39 -20.55 -6.88
CA ASP A 121 -12.06 -21.10 -5.68
C ASP A 121 -13.54 -20.67 -5.46
N SER A 122 -14.21 -20.16 -6.50
CA SER A 122 -15.66 -19.87 -6.44
C SER A 122 -16.54 -21.13 -6.52
N ALA A 123 -15.98 -22.32 -6.75
CA ALA A 123 -16.76 -23.55 -6.86
C ALA A 123 -15.97 -24.83 -6.47
N LYS A 124 -15.59 -24.98 -5.20
CA LYS A 124 -15.55 -26.25 -4.42
C LYS A 124 -14.49 -26.19 -3.30
N ARG A 125 -14.91 -25.82 -2.08
CA ARG A 125 -14.41 -26.42 -0.82
C ARG A 125 -15.27 -26.00 0.38
N ARG A 126 -16.39 -26.70 0.57
CA ARG A 126 -16.86 -27.09 1.91
C ARG A 126 -16.44 -28.53 2.08
N ASP A 127 -15.34 -28.76 2.78
CA ASP A 127 -15.06 -29.96 3.60
C ASP A 127 -13.70 -29.76 4.30
N GLY A 128 -13.69 -30.05 5.60
CA GLY A 128 -12.72 -29.52 6.55
C GLY A 128 -11.42 -30.31 6.72
N LEU A 129 -10.42 -29.60 7.24
CA LEU A 129 -9.26 -30.08 8.00
C LEU A 129 -9.02 -28.98 9.05
N SER A 130 -9.50 -29.08 10.29
CA SER A 130 -9.03 -29.94 11.39
C SER A 130 -7.51 -29.87 11.58
N TYR A 131 -7.04 -28.86 12.32
CA TYR A 131 -5.78 -28.95 13.06
C TYR A 131 -6.13 -29.33 14.51
N GLY A 132 -6.02 -30.62 14.80
CA GLY A 132 -6.17 -31.18 16.14
C GLY A 132 -4.96 -30.89 17.03
N HIS A 133 -5.27 -30.38 18.21
CA HIS A 133 -4.60 -30.51 19.52
C HIS A 133 -3.18 -31.08 19.63
N TYR A 134 -2.31 -30.32 20.33
CA TYR A 134 -1.81 -30.79 21.62
C TYR A 134 -2.44 -29.96 22.75
N ARG A 135 -3.03 -30.68 23.70
CA ARG A 135 -3.86 -30.20 24.79
C ARG A 135 -3.06 -30.40 26.08
N HIS A 136 -2.92 -29.35 26.89
CA HIS A 136 -2.88 -29.53 28.34
C HIS A 136 -4.11 -28.83 28.94
N THR A 137 -4.78 -29.61 29.80
CA THR A 137 -5.98 -29.40 30.62
C THR A 137 -5.94 -28.08 31.42
N ALA A 138 -7.04 -27.37 31.71
CA ALA A 138 -8.28 -27.84 32.32
C ALA A 138 -9.47 -26.85 32.15
N ASN A 139 -10.65 -27.43 31.87
CA ASN A 139 -11.99 -27.14 32.40
C ASN A 139 -12.47 -25.67 32.59
N THR A 140 -13.38 -25.17 31.73
CA THR A 140 -14.81 -25.00 32.08
C THR A 140 -15.67 -24.54 30.88
N ARG A 141 -16.72 -25.34 30.63
CA ARG A 141 -18.11 -25.00 30.29
C ARG A 141 -18.46 -24.12 29.07
N THR A 142 -19.04 -24.84 28.10
CA THR A 142 -19.87 -24.52 26.93
C THR A 142 -20.79 -23.29 27.01
N GLU A 143 -20.74 -22.42 26.00
CA GLU A 143 -21.90 -21.74 25.39
C GLU A 143 -21.75 -21.73 23.86
N ARG A 144 -22.86 -22.00 23.16
CA ARG A 144 -22.97 -22.12 21.70
C ARG A 144 -23.19 -20.73 21.08
N ILE A 145 -22.45 -20.37 20.04
CA ILE A 145 -22.73 -19.18 19.21
C ILE A 145 -22.68 -19.54 17.73
N ASP A 146 -23.70 -19.06 17.02
CA ASP A 146 -24.06 -19.26 15.62
C ASP A 146 -23.00 -18.80 14.60
N GLN A 147 -22.87 -19.56 13.52
CA GLN A 147 -21.97 -19.34 12.40
C GLN A 147 -22.66 -18.48 11.32
N ASN A 148 -22.45 -17.16 11.31
CA ASN A 148 -22.79 -16.36 10.13
C ASN A 148 -22.13 -14.97 10.01
N VAL A 149 -20.80 -14.89 10.17
CA VAL A 149 -20.05 -13.67 9.80
C VAL A 149 -18.80 -14.07 9.01
N ARG A 150 -18.83 -13.85 7.69
CA ARG A 150 -17.65 -13.82 6.82
C ARG A 150 -17.59 -12.42 6.18
N PRO A 151 -16.45 -11.70 6.23
CA PRO A 151 -16.30 -10.44 5.51
C PRO A 151 -16.02 -10.71 4.02
N THR A 152 -16.79 -10.05 3.15
CA THR A 152 -16.70 -10.12 1.70
C THR A 152 -15.68 -9.10 1.21
N LEU A 153 -14.60 -9.55 0.58
CA LEU A 153 -13.62 -8.68 -0.07
C LEU A 153 -13.99 -8.62 -1.56
N ILE A 154 -14.57 -7.49 -1.99
CA ILE A 154 -14.86 -7.18 -3.38
C ILE A 154 -13.61 -6.52 -3.98
N LEU A 155 -12.97 -7.21 -4.93
CA LEU A 155 -11.94 -6.68 -5.82
C LEU A 155 -12.63 -6.26 -7.11
N ASP A 156 -12.53 -4.98 -7.46
CA ASP A 156 -12.78 -4.52 -8.83
C ASP A 156 -11.43 -4.19 -9.49
N ASP A 157 -11.33 -4.75 -10.71
CA ASP A 157 -10.58 -4.37 -11.91
C ASP A 157 -9.18 -4.96 -12.19
N GLU A 158 -9.22 -5.80 -13.23
CA GLU A 158 -8.17 -6.42 -14.03
C GLU A 158 -7.44 -5.40 -14.93
N GLU A 159 -6.13 -5.55 -15.14
CA GLU A 159 -5.46 -5.62 -16.47
C GLU A 159 -3.92 -5.39 -16.41
N GLU A 160 -3.21 -6.41 -16.92
CA GLU A 160 -1.87 -6.44 -17.55
C GLU A 160 -0.62 -5.80 -16.88
N PHE A 161 0.19 -6.70 -16.30
CA PHE A 161 1.61 -6.49 -16.00
C PHE A 161 2.48 -6.68 -17.25
N GLY A 162 2.86 -5.57 -17.88
CA GLY A 162 4.03 -5.49 -18.76
C GLY A 162 5.29 -5.16 -17.95
N ALA A 163 6.33 -5.98 -18.12
CA ALA A 163 7.64 -5.86 -17.48
C ALA A 163 8.39 -4.58 -17.90
N ILE A 164 9.00 -3.85 -16.97
CA ILE A 164 10.10 -2.89 -17.27
C ILE A 164 11.17 -2.94 -16.18
N GLU A 165 12.39 -2.82 -16.69
CA GLU A 165 13.74 -2.93 -16.15
C GLU A 165 14.09 -2.04 -14.95
N HIS A 166 15.12 -2.49 -14.22
CA HIS A 166 15.73 -1.82 -13.08
C HIS A 166 16.60 -0.62 -13.51
N PRO A 167 16.45 0.58 -12.91
CA PRO A 167 17.45 1.62 -13.02
C PRO A 167 18.61 1.35 -12.04
N THR A 168 19.83 1.43 -12.58
CA THR A 168 21.11 1.35 -11.89
C THR A 168 21.30 2.50 -10.91
N ILE A 169 21.74 2.22 -9.68
CA ILE A 169 22.14 3.21 -8.67
C ILE A 169 23.66 3.42 -8.77
N PRO A 170 24.19 4.66 -8.85
CA PRO A 170 25.64 4.92 -8.75
C PRO A 170 26.16 4.73 -7.31
N GLU A 171 27.37 4.18 -7.20
CA GLU A 171 28.13 3.96 -5.96
C GLU A 171 28.38 5.22 -5.10
N PRO A 172 28.60 5.06 -3.77
CA PRO A 172 28.86 6.16 -2.86
C PRO A 172 30.36 6.54 -2.79
N VAL A 173 30.67 7.82 -3.02
CA VAL A 173 32.00 8.39 -2.81
C VAL A 173 32.19 8.81 -1.35
N SER A 174 33.42 8.63 -0.86
CA SER A 174 33.95 8.68 0.52
C SER A 174 33.79 10.03 1.28
N PRO A 175 34.06 10.07 2.61
CA PRO A 175 33.64 11.17 3.51
C PRO A 175 34.64 12.35 3.58
N PRO A 176 34.20 13.56 4.01
CA PRO A 176 35.07 14.74 4.08
C PRO A 176 35.82 14.87 5.42
N PRO A 177 36.91 15.67 5.47
CA PRO A 177 37.75 15.82 6.65
C PRO A 177 37.21 16.84 7.68
N ARG A 178 37.65 16.66 8.94
CA ARG A 178 37.33 17.48 10.13
C ARG A 178 37.98 18.88 10.07
N PHE A 179 37.27 19.89 10.59
CA PHE A 179 37.82 21.20 10.97
C PHE A 179 37.81 21.38 12.50
N PRO A 180 38.79 22.10 13.09
CA PRO A 180 38.80 22.42 14.52
C PRO A 180 38.28 23.83 14.86
N ALA A 181 37.64 23.90 16.03
CA ALA A 181 37.62 24.94 17.08
C ALA A 181 37.36 26.44 16.77
N ASN A 182 36.32 26.95 17.47
CA ASN A 182 35.89 28.34 17.76
C ASN A 182 36.96 29.17 18.56
N PRO A 183 36.85 30.50 18.87
CA PRO A 183 35.61 31.24 19.29
C PRO A 183 35.44 32.79 19.03
N ALA A 184 34.16 33.24 18.98
CA ALA A 184 33.50 34.47 19.56
C ALA A 184 33.92 35.93 19.17
N PRO A 185 33.19 37.02 19.56
CA PRO A 185 31.76 37.39 19.32
C PRO A 185 31.46 38.90 18.96
N LEU A 186 30.32 39.17 18.26
CA LEU A 186 29.41 40.38 18.25
C LEU A 186 29.97 41.82 18.00
N PRO A 187 29.18 42.91 17.73
CA PRO A 187 27.71 43.08 17.63
C PRO A 187 27.17 43.90 16.40
N SER A 188 25.84 43.98 16.29
CA SER A 188 24.98 44.83 15.43
C SER A 188 25.11 46.35 15.75
N PRO A 189 24.67 47.30 14.88
CA PRO A 189 23.25 47.75 14.90
C PRO A 189 22.66 48.30 13.57
N THR A 190 21.32 48.30 13.47
CA THR A 190 20.46 49.13 12.57
C THR A 190 20.23 50.53 13.22
N PRO A 191 19.81 51.63 12.53
CA PRO A 191 18.51 51.75 11.82
C PRO A 191 18.47 52.65 10.55
N ASN A 192 17.33 52.55 9.84
CA ASN A 192 16.78 53.32 8.68
C ASN A 192 16.61 54.85 8.94
N PRO A 193 16.02 55.71 8.04
CA PRO A 193 15.55 55.58 6.63
C PRO A 193 15.90 56.81 5.71
N THR A 194 15.46 56.82 4.44
CA THR A 194 14.82 57.95 3.67
C THR A 194 15.14 57.91 2.15
N GLU A 195 14.09 57.72 1.34
CA GLU A 195 13.95 57.87 -0.13
C GLU A 195 14.01 59.37 -0.57
N PRO A 196 14.16 59.78 -1.86
CA PRO A 196 13.33 59.31 -3.00
C PRO A 196 13.92 59.32 -4.45
N GLN A 197 13.20 58.60 -5.35
CA GLN A 197 12.94 58.88 -6.79
C GLN A 197 14.13 58.90 -7.78
N GLU A 198 14.03 58.58 -9.08
CA GLU A 198 13.06 58.01 -10.03
C GLU A 198 13.90 57.79 -11.31
N ALA A 199 13.74 56.67 -12.03
CA ALA A 199 14.10 56.60 -13.45
C ALA A 199 13.33 55.47 -14.13
N ILE A 200 12.58 55.85 -15.16
CA ILE A 200 11.59 55.09 -15.92
C ILE A 200 12.25 54.46 -17.16
N GLU A 201 12.01 53.18 -17.45
CA GLU A 201 12.04 52.60 -18.82
C GLU A 201 11.09 51.38 -18.94
N PRO A 202 10.60 51.04 -20.16
CA PRO A 202 9.19 50.69 -20.39
C PRO A 202 8.97 49.20 -20.81
N PRO A 203 7.77 48.81 -21.33
CA PRO A 203 6.99 47.69 -20.85
C PRO A 203 7.38 46.37 -21.53
N GLY A 204 8.18 45.53 -20.85
CA GLY A 204 8.32 44.13 -21.20
C GLY A 204 7.06 43.37 -20.82
N ARG A 205 6.38 42.75 -21.80
CA ARG A 205 5.32 41.77 -21.59
C ARG A 205 5.79 40.72 -20.56
N ASN A 206 5.29 40.80 -19.34
CA ASN A 206 5.27 39.64 -18.47
C ASN A 206 4.35 38.62 -19.16
N PRO A 207 4.79 37.38 -19.43
CA PRO A 207 3.82 36.31 -19.66
C PRO A 207 2.89 36.29 -18.45
N PRO A 208 1.57 36.04 -18.62
CA PRO A 208 0.69 35.88 -17.47
C PRO A 208 1.32 34.83 -16.58
N SER A 209 1.81 35.26 -15.43
CA SER A 209 2.25 34.38 -14.36
C SER A 209 1.02 33.54 -14.05
N LEU A 210 1.03 32.30 -14.55
CA LEU A 210 0.17 31.25 -14.04
C LEU A 210 0.25 31.37 -12.52
N PRO A 211 -0.88 31.50 -11.81
CA PRO A 211 -0.84 31.48 -10.36
C PRO A 211 -0.08 30.20 -9.96
N PRO A 212 0.83 30.25 -8.98
CA PRO A 212 1.46 29.06 -8.47
C PRO A 212 0.34 28.16 -7.91
N LEU A 213 -0.07 27.19 -8.71
CA LEU A 213 -0.91 26.08 -8.30
C LEU A 213 -0.01 25.15 -7.50
N ILE A 214 0.33 25.51 -6.26
CA ILE A 214 0.79 24.65 -5.16
C ILE A 214 0.83 25.54 -3.88
N ASP A 215 0.39 24.98 -2.75
CA ASP A 215 0.42 25.50 -1.36
C ASP A 215 -0.81 26.18 -0.77
N THR A 216 -1.95 25.48 -0.79
CA THR A 216 -2.91 25.59 0.33
C THR A 216 -3.28 24.21 0.89
N VAL A 217 -2.28 23.41 1.27
CA VAL A 217 -2.56 22.22 2.10
C VAL A 217 -2.92 22.71 3.49
N LEU A 218 -4.19 22.50 3.88
CA LEU A 218 -4.71 22.97 5.17
C LEU A 218 -4.00 22.26 6.35
N PRO A 219 -3.73 22.96 7.46
CA PRO A 219 -3.21 22.31 8.66
C PRO A 219 -4.24 21.37 9.27
N LEU A 220 -3.80 20.19 9.72
CA LEU A 220 -4.60 19.27 10.52
C LEU A 220 -4.60 19.76 11.96
N GLN A 221 -5.67 20.46 12.35
CA GLN A 221 -5.82 20.94 13.72
C GLN A 221 -6.25 19.80 14.64
N ILE A 222 -5.32 19.30 15.45
CA ILE A 222 -5.58 18.26 16.45
C ILE A 222 -5.32 18.83 17.82
N LYS A 223 -6.30 18.71 18.72
CA LYS A 223 -6.16 19.05 20.14
C LYS A 223 -6.21 17.75 20.92
N ALA A 224 -5.15 17.47 21.66
CA ALA A 224 -5.05 16.25 22.46
C ALA A 224 -4.59 16.61 23.87
N ASN A 225 -5.49 16.41 24.83
CA ASN A 225 -5.32 16.66 26.25
C ASN A 225 -5.01 15.38 27.04
N TYR A 226 -5.28 14.20 26.47
CA TYR A 226 -5.22 12.91 27.14
C TYR A 226 -4.18 11.96 26.53
N LEU A 227 -3.15 12.46 25.85
CA LEU A 227 -2.11 11.63 25.21
C LEU A 227 -1.37 10.71 26.20
N SER A 228 -1.14 11.19 27.43
CA SER A 228 -0.46 10.42 28.49
C SER A 228 -1.40 9.50 29.27
N SER A 229 -2.71 9.56 29.00
CA SER A 229 -3.73 8.80 29.71
C SER A 229 -3.94 7.41 29.08
N PRO A 230 -4.38 6.42 29.87
CA PRO A 230 -4.82 5.12 29.35
C PRO A 230 -5.93 5.27 28.29
N VAL A 231 -6.03 4.32 27.37
CA VAL A 231 -6.91 4.43 26.21
C VAL A 231 -8.39 4.23 26.56
N GLU A 232 -8.65 3.59 27.69
CA GLU A 232 -9.97 3.36 28.26
C GLU A 232 -10.67 4.70 28.61
N ILE A 233 -9.90 5.74 28.94
CA ILE A 233 -10.44 7.08 29.23
C ILE A 233 -11.10 7.67 27.98
N LEU A 234 -10.65 7.31 26.77
CA LEU A 234 -11.24 7.82 25.54
C LEU A 234 -12.72 7.45 25.42
N ALA A 235 -13.15 6.29 25.97
CA ALA A 235 -14.54 5.87 25.98
C ALA A 235 -15.47 6.78 26.81
N THR A 236 -14.91 7.64 27.66
CA THR A 236 -15.66 8.59 28.50
C THR A 236 -15.79 9.99 27.88
N LEU A 237 -15.08 10.24 26.78
CA LEU A 237 -15.05 11.53 26.09
C LEU A 237 -16.22 11.67 25.09
N SER A 238 -16.46 12.90 24.65
CA SER A 238 -17.34 13.14 23.50
C SER A 238 -16.73 12.53 22.21
N ALA A 239 -17.58 12.22 21.22
CA ALA A 239 -17.13 11.60 19.97
C ALA A 239 -16.07 12.42 19.21
N ASP A 240 -16.20 13.75 19.18
CA ASP A 240 -15.23 14.63 18.50
C ASP A 240 -13.89 14.68 19.26
N GLU A 241 -13.91 14.77 20.59
CA GLU A 241 -12.69 14.73 21.42
C GLU A 241 -12.01 13.37 21.33
N MET A 242 -12.79 12.29 21.39
CA MET A 242 -12.29 10.92 21.21
C MET A 242 -11.60 10.76 19.86
N LEU A 243 -12.19 11.27 18.77
CA LEU A 243 -11.57 11.23 17.45
C LEU A 243 -10.26 12.02 17.40
N GLN A 244 -10.23 13.22 17.98
CA GLN A 244 -9.01 14.05 18.02
C GLN A 244 -7.89 13.34 18.79
N GLU A 245 -8.19 12.73 19.94
CA GLU A 245 -7.23 11.95 20.72
C GLU A 245 -6.74 10.71 19.96
N LEU A 246 -7.65 9.97 19.31
CA LEU A 246 -7.29 8.81 18.49
C LEU A 246 -6.36 9.23 17.34
N LEU A 247 -6.69 10.29 16.60
CA LEU A 247 -5.85 10.81 15.53
C LEU A 247 -4.49 11.27 16.05
N ALA A 248 -4.44 11.97 17.18
CA ALA A 248 -3.20 12.43 17.80
C ALA A 248 -2.29 11.25 18.15
N ARG A 249 -2.85 10.23 18.82
CA ARG A 249 -2.12 9.01 19.18
C ARG A 249 -1.62 8.30 17.94
N VAL A 250 -2.44 8.19 16.89
CA VAL A 250 -2.05 7.55 15.62
C VAL A 250 -0.89 8.27 14.93
N LEU A 251 -0.96 9.60 14.89
CA LEU A 251 0.05 10.41 14.25
C LEU A 251 1.37 10.39 15.02
N ILE A 252 1.33 10.46 16.36
CA ILE A 252 2.55 10.43 17.19
C ILE A 252 3.19 9.05 17.22
N SER A 253 2.40 7.99 17.43
CA SER A 253 2.92 6.63 17.70
C SER A 253 3.33 5.82 16.47
N GLY A 254 3.16 6.34 15.25
CA GLY A 254 3.52 5.59 14.04
C GLY A 254 2.47 4.60 13.57
N ILE A 255 1.25 4.66 14.11
CA ILE A 255 0.17 3.79 13.67
C ILE A 255 -0.23 4.16 12.24
N GLY A 256 -0.30 3.15 11.38
CA GLY A 256 -0.63 3.33 9.97
C GLY A 256 -2.12 3.24 9.67
N ARG A 257 -2.90 2.54 10.49
CA ARG A 257 -4.32 2.25 10.21
C ARG A 257 -5.17 2.23 11.48
N LEU A 258 -6.40 2.76 11.38
CA LEU A 258 -7.49 2.55 12.33
C LEU A 258 -8.63 1.77 11.64
N TYR A 259 -9.30 0.94 12.42
CA TYR A 259 -10.46 0.15 12.03
C TYR A 259 -11.60 0.43 13.01
N PHE A 260 -12.78 0.68 12.46
CA PHE A 260 -14.01 0.93 13.20
C PHE A 260 -15.00 -0.18 12.82
N GLU A 261 -15.24 -1.10 13.74
CA GLU A 261 -16.07 -2.28 13.53
C GLU A 261 -17.37 -2.18 14.31
N CYS A 262 -18.50 -2.48 13.67
CA CYS A 262 -19.80 -2.46 14.31
C CYS A 262 -20.25 -3.89 14.66
N HIS A 263 -20.50 -4.15 15.94
CA HIS A 263 -21.07 -5.41 16.43
C HIS A 263 -22.55 -5.22 16.81
N PRO A 264 -23.32 -6.30 17.07
CA PRO A 264 -24.75 -6.19 17.36
C PRO A 264 -25.12 -5.29 18.55
N HIS A 265 -24.24 -5.18 19.54
CA HIS A 265 -24.52 -4.50 20.82
C HIS A 265 -23.49 -3.42 21.18
N SER A 266 -22.40 -3.34 20.43
CA SER A 266 -21.29 -2.44 20.71
C SER A 266 -20.48 -2.13 19.46
N GLY A 267 -19.78 -1.00 19.46
CA GLY A 267 -18.75 -0.67 18.49
C GLY A 267 -17.37 -1.03 19.03
N ARG A 268 -16.45 -1.34 18.13
CA ARG A 268 -15.05 -1.59 18.43
C ARG A 268 -14.15 -0.70 17.58
N VAL A 269 -13.08 -0.19 18.18
CA VAL A 269 -12.01 0.51 17.47
C VAL A 269 -10.71 -0.26 17.64
N LEU A 270 -10.05 -0.55 16.53
CA LEU A 270 -8.75 -1.19 16.49
C LEU A 270 -7.75 -0.28 15.78
N TRP A 271 -6.47 -0.46 16.10
CA TRP A 271 -5.38 0.13 15.34
C TRP A 271 -4.39 -0.91 14.86
N SER A 272 -3.65 -0.60 13.80
CA SER A 272 -2.52 -1.40 13.33
C SER A 272 -1.21 -0.65 13.56
N GLN A 273 -0.41 -1.19 14.47
CA GLN A 273 0.95 -0.70 14.74
C GLN A 273 1.94 -1.79 14.34
N ASN A 274 2.89 -1.46 13.46
CA ASN A 274 3.91 -2.40 12.96
C ASN A 274 3.31 -3.72 12.41
N GLY A 275 2.14 -3.66 11.78
CA GLY A 275 1.43 -4.82 11.24
C GLY A 275 0.61 -5.64 12.24
N VAL A 276 0.64 -5.29 13.54
CA VAL A 276 -0.16 -5.98 14.56
C VAL A 276 -1.46 -5.21 14.81
N LEU A 277 -2.60 -5.89 14.67
CA LEU A 277 -3.90 -5.38 15.07
C LEU A 277 -4.04 -5.44 16.59
N GLN A 278 -4.37 -4.32 17.20
CA GLN A 278 -4.66 -4.23 18.63
C GLN A 278 -6.01 -3.56 18.81
N SER A 279 -6.84 -4.15 19.67
CA SER A 279 -8.08 -3.52 20.08
C SER A 279 -7.78 -2.41 21.08
N VAL A 280 -8.37 -1.25 20.83
CA VAL A 280 -8.13 -0.03 21.60
C VAL A 280 -9.36 0.31 22.43
N LEU A 281 -10.53 0.11 21.83
CA LEU A 281 -11.83 0.32 22.45
C LEU A 281 -12.71 -0.87 22.08
N ASP A 282 -12.95 -1.78 23.02
CA ASP A 282 -13.62 -3.06 22.75
C ASP A 282 -15.14 -3.05 22.88
N SER A 283 -15.70 -2.09 23.60
CA SER A 283 -17.13 -2.10 23.97
C SER A 283 -17.70 -0.69 24.04
N LEU A 284 -17.63 0.03 22.91
CA LEU A 284 -18.27 1.33 22.78
C LEU A 284 -19.78 1.18 22.65
N PRO A 285 -20.58 1.94 23.42
CA PRO A 285 -22.02 1.98 23.20
C PRO A 285 -22.35 2.40 21.76
N LEU A 286 -23.31 1.73 21.11
CA LEU A 286 -23.71 2.01 19.72
C LEU A 286 -24.03 3.49 19.43
N PRO A 287 -24.69 4.26 20.32
CA PRO A 287 -24.93 5.68 20.07
C PRO A 287 -23.62 6.46 19.94
N LEU A 288 -22.68 6.25 20.86
CA LEU A 288 -21.38 6.90 20.85
C LEU A 288 -20.53 6.50 19.64
N PHE A 289 -20.58 5.22 19.26
CA PHE A 289 -19.88 4.72 18.06
C PHE A 289 -20.42 5.35 16.77
N LYS A 290 -21.74 5.52 16.65
CA LYS A 290 -22.34 6.22 15.50
C LYS A 290 -21.94 7.69 15.44
N GLU A 291 -21.89 8.36 16.59
CA GLU A 291 -21.40 9.74 16.67
C GLU A 291 -19.92 9.85 16.28
N LEU A 292 -19.09 8.88 16.69
CA LEU A 292 -17.69 8.79 16.31
C LEU A 292 -17.53 8.63 14.79
N LEU A 293 -18.32 7.77 14.14
CA LEU A 293 -18.33 7.64 12.69
C LEU A 293 -18.80 8.92 11.99
N ASN A 294 -19.79 9.62 12.55
CA ASN A 294 -20.23 10.91 12.01
C ASN A 294 -19.13 11.98 12.13
N ALA A 295 -18.40 12.02 13.25
CA ALA A 295 -17.23 12.88 13.41
C ALA A 295 -16.11 12.54 12.40
N LEU A 296 -15.89 11.25 12.15
CA LEU A 296 -14.94 10.77 11.15
C LEU A 296 -15.34 11.21 9.73
N LYS A 297 -16.63 11.09 9.38
CA LYS A 297 -17.18 11.58 8.09
C LYS A 297 -17.05 13.09 7.92
N ARG A 298 -17.34 13.87 8.97
CA ARG A 298 -17.11 15.33 8.96
C ARG A 298 -15.64 15.67 8.70
N THR A 299 -14.72 14.93 9.32
CA THR A 299 -13.28 15.08 9.08
C THR A 299 -12.89 14.74 7.64
N ALA A 300 -13.48 13.68 7.10
CA ALA A 300 -13.31 13.23 5.71
C ALA A 300 -14.03 14.12 4.68
N GLN A 301 -14.77 15.15 5.10
CA GLN A 301 -15.61 16.01 4.24
C GLN A 301 -16.72 15.24 3.50
N VAL A 302 -17.21 14.15 4.10
CA VAL A 302 -18.30 13.32 3.59
C VAL A 302 -19.58 13.60 4.40
N PRO A 303 -20.78 13.57 3.79
CA PRO A 303 -22.03 13.75 4.53
C PRO A 303 -22.16 12.76 5.70
N PRO A 304 -22.58 13.20 6.90
CA PRO A 304 -22.77 12.35 8.07
C PRO A 304 -24.10 11.56 8.00
N VAL A 305 -24.32 10.90 6.86
CA VAL A 305 -25.48 10.06 6.58
C VAL A 305 -24.99 8.62 6.43
N PRO A 306 -25.76 7.61 6.89
CA PRO A 306 -25.37 6.22 6.70
C PRO A 306 -25.15 5.85 5.22
N VAL A 307 -24.03 5.21 4.93
CA VAL A 307 -23.62 4.78 3.60
C VAL A 307 -24.34 3.50 3.24
N THR A 308 -24.91 3.47 2.04
CA THR A 308 -25.56 2.29 1.46
C THR A 308 -24.62 1.52 0.52
N GLN A 309 -23.55 2.18 0.07
CA GLN A 309 -22.48 1.62 -0.76
C GLN A 309 -21.13 2.07 -0.20
N PRO A 310 -20.04 1.32 -0.45
CA PRO A 310 -18.70 1.71 -0.03
C PRO A 310 -18.33 3.11 -0.55
N GLN A 311 -17.87 3.98 0.34
CA GLN A 311 -17.40 5.33 -0.01
C GLN A 311 -15.92 5.48 0.36
N HIS A 312 -15.19 6.21 -0.47
CA HIS A 312 -13.78 6.49 -0.27
C HIS A 312 -13.55 8.00 -0.33
N ALA A 313 -12.76 8.51 0.61
CA ALA A 313 -12.35 9.91 0.65
C ALA A 313 -10.88 9.99 1.02
N GLU A 314 -10.15 10.87 0.34
CA GLU A 314 -8.74 11.14 0.64
C GLU A 314 -8.59 12.64 0.91
N ILE A 315 -7.97 12.99 2.05
CA ILE A 315 -7.66 14.39 2.36
C ILE A 315 -6.18 14.51 2.70
N GLU A 316 -5.55 15.50 2.10
CA GLU A 316 -4.19 15.87 2.42
C GLU A 316 -4.17 17.03 3.41
N ARG A 317 -3.31 16.91 4.42
CA ARG A 317 -3.14 17.91 5.48
C ARG A 317 -1.69 18.05 5.91
N LEU A 318 -1.38 19.20 6.50
CA LEU A 318 -0.11 19.42 7.18
C LEU A 318 -0.24 19.10 8.67
N TYR A 319 0.57 18.18 9.18
CA TYR A 319 0.70 17.87 10.60
C TYR A 319 2.17 17.99 11.01
N ASP A 320 2.47 18.83 12.00
CA ASP A 320 3.83 19.15 12.43
C ASP A 320 4.79 19.50 11.27
N ARG A 321 4.33 20.40 10.38
CA ARG A 321 5.03 20.83 9.15
C ARG A 321 5.34 19.71 8.13
N ALA A 322 4.81 18.50 8.34
CA ALA A 322 4.93 17.39 7.40
C ALA A 322 3.59 17.13 6.69
N ARG A 323 3.66 16.76 5.40
CA ARG A 323 2.50 16.32 4.63
C ARG A 323 2.04 14.94 5.09
N VAL A 324 0.75 14.82 5.36
CA VAL A 324 0.08 13.57 5.72
C VAL A 324 -1.16 13.42 4.85
N LEU A 325 -1.31 12.24 4.26
CA LEU A 325 -2.52 11.86 3.52
C LEU A 325 -3.35 10.92 4.39
N LEU A 326 -4.59 11.31 4.65
CA LEU A 326 -5.57 10.52 5.37
C LEU A 326 -6.54 9.93 4.35
N ARG A 327 -6.63 8.61 4.31
CA ARG A 327 -7.50 7.87 3.40
C ARG A 327 -8.58 7.18 4.23
N PHE A 328 -9.84 7.54 3.97
CA PHE A 328 -11.00 7.05 4.69
C PHE A 328 -11.81 6.15 3.78
N ARG A 329 -12.15 4.96 4.25
CA ARG A 329 -13.11 4.08 3.59
C ARG A 329 -14.27 3.84 4.55
N PHE A 330 -15.48 4.10 4.09
CA PHE A 330 -16.71 3.83 4.82
C PHE A 330 -17.46 2.69 4.11
N MET A 331 -17.92 1.70 4.86
CA MET A 331 -18.53 0.49 4.32
C MET A 331 -19.85 0.20 5.05
N PRO A 332 -20.89 -0.22 4.33
CA PRO A 332 -22.05 -0.80 4.98
C PRO A 332 -21.66 -2.17 5.56
N GLY A 333 -21.88 -2.37 6.85
CA GLY A 333 -21.65 -3.64 7.55
C GLY A 333 -22.97 -4.31 7.97
N ASN A 334 -22.87 -5.54 8.45
CA ASN A 334 -24.04 -6.36 8.82
C ASN A 334 -24.85 -5.78 9.99
N TYR A 335 -24.18 -5.07 10.90
CA TYR A 335 -24.78 -4.53 12.14
C TYR A 335 -24.79 -3.00 12.19
N GLY A 336 -24.34 -2.36 11.12
CA GLY A 336 -24.15 -0.92 11.07
C GLY A 336 -23.00 -0.57 10.15
N GLU A 337 -22.62 0.70 10.14
CA GLU A 337 -21.51 1.17 9.32
C GLU A 337 -20.17 0.80 9.92
N GLU A 338 -19.22 0.51 9.05
CA GLU A 338 -17.82 0.26 9.40
C GLU A 338 -16.96 1.28 8.67
N ALA A 339 -15.78 1.58 9.23
CA ALA A 339 -14.85 2.48 8.59
C ALA A 339 -13.40 2.04 8.78
N THR A 340 -12.55 2.42 7.83
CA THR A 340 -11.11 2.32 7.98
C THR A 340 -10.48 3.67 7.67
N LEU A 341 -9.45 4.02 8.45
CA LEU A 341 -8.63 5.20 8.22
C LEU A 341 -7.18 4.73 8.05
N GLN A 342 -6.58 5.05 6.91
CA GLN A 342 -5.16 4.86 6.67
C GLN A 342 -4.43 6.20 6.70
N VAL A 343 -3.32 6.25 7.44
CA VAL A 343 -2.47 7.43 7.57
C VAL A 343 -1.18 7.18 6.80
N LEU A 344 -0.98 7.91 5.70
CA LEU A 344 0.23 7.85 4.88
C LEU A 344 1.08 9.09 5.13
N ARG A 345 2.36 8.88 5.43
CA ARG A 345 3.35 9.95 5.67
C ARG A 345 4.74 9.50 5.27
N GLY A 346 5.65 10.45 5.06
CA GLY A 346 7.05 10.17 4.72
C GLY A 346 7.18 9.27 3.49
N ALA A 347 7.93 8.16 3.62
CA ALA A 347 8.17 7.23 2.51
C ALA A 347 6.88 6.58 1.97
N ALA A 348 5.92 6.24 2.84
CA ALA A 348 4.67 5.61 2.43
C ALA A 348 3.80 6.57 1.59
N LEU A 349 3.82 7.87 1.92
CA LEU A 349 3.15 8.90 1.13
C LEU A 349 3.82 9.06 -0.24
N ARG A 350 5.15 9.18 -0.29
CA ARG A 350 5.87 9.30 -1.58
C ARG A 350 5.68 8.09 -2.47
N PHE A 351 5.64 6.89 -1.88
CA PHE A 351 5.36 5.66 -2.62
C PHE A 351 3.97 5.70 -3.24
N TYR A 352 2.96 6.10 -2.47
CA TYR A 352 1.60 6.25 -2.96
C TYR A 352 1.51 7.29 -4.11
N GLU A 353 2.11 8.46 -3.94
CA GLU A 353 2.14 9.51 -4.98
C GLU A 353 2.82 9.00 -6.27
N LYS A 354 3.95 8.28 -6.15
CA LYS A 354 4.64 7.67 -7.30
C LYS A 354 3.75 6.63 -7.99
N GLN A 355 3.04 5.81 -7.22
CA GLN A 355 2.13 4.82 -7.75
C GLN A 355 0.96 5.48 -8.50
N GLN A 356 0.37 6.56 -7.96
CA GLN A 356 -0.68 7.33 -8.62
C GLN A 356 -0.19 7.92 -9.95
N LEU A 357 1.01 8.51 -9.96
CA LEU A 357 1.59 9.05 -11.20
C LEU A 357 1.84 7.95 -12.24
N THR A 358 2.30 6.78 -11.80
CA THR A 358 2.55 5.63 -12.69
C THR A 358 1.24 5.10 -13.27
N LYS A 359 0.18 5.02 -12.46
CA LYS A 359 -1.16 4.64 -12.93
C LYS A 359 -1.68 5.65 -13.95
N LEU A 360 -1.67 6.94 -13.60
CA LEU A 360 -2.13 8.00 -14.49
C LEU A 360 -1.37 8.02 -15.82
N LYS A 361 -0.04 7.79 -15.78
CA LYS A 361 0.78 7.65 -16.98
C LYS A 361 0.29 6.48 -17.85
N ARG A 362 0.08 5.31 -17.26
CA ARG A 362 -0.41 4.12 -17.98
C ARG A 362 -1.78 4.40 -18.61
N ASP A 363 -2.70 4.99 -17.84
CA ASP A 363 -4.05 5.32 -18.29
C ASP A 363 -4.01 6.33 -19.45
N ALA A 364 -3.19 7.37 -19.35
CA ALA A 364 -3.01 8.37 -20.41
C ALA A 364 -2.45 7.75 -21.70
N ILE A 365 -1.48 6.85 -21.60
CA ILE A 365 -0.94 6.11 -22.75
C ILE A 365 -2.03 5.21 -23.37
N GLY A 366 -2.81 4.51 -22.54
CA GLY A 366 -3.92 3.67 -23.00
C GLY A 366 -4.96 4.48 -23.79
N ILE A 367 -5.40 5.61 -23.23
CA ILE A 367 -6.35 6.52 -23.87
C ILE A 367 -5.78 7.08 -25.18
N ALA A 368 -4.51 7.49 -25.19
CA ALA A 368 -3.87 8.02 -26.38
C ALA A 368 -3.76 6.97 -27.50
N LYS A 369 -3.46 5.71 -27.18
CA LYS A 369 -3.48 4.59 -28.15
C LYS A 369 -4.89 4.30 -28.69
N GLN A 370 -5.91 4.35 -27.83
CA GLN A 370 -7.30 4.20 -28.26
C GLN A 370 -7.70 5.34 -29.22
N LEU A 371 -7.32 6.57 -28.90
CA LEU A 371 -7.56 7.74 -29.74
C LEU A 371 -6.87 7.61 -31.10
N GLN A 372 -5.60 7.19 -31.13
CA GLN A 372 -4.84 6.95 -32.36
C GLN A 372 -5.53 5.90 -33.24
N THR A 373 -5.96 4.76 -32.66
CA THR A 373 -6.71 3.72 -33.38
C THR A 373 -7.99 4.28 -34.00
N LYS A 374 -8.76 5.05 -33.23
CA LYS A 374 -10.02 5.65 -33.72
C LYS A 374 -9.79 6.71 -34.81
N LEU A 375 -8.73 7.49 -34.71
CA LEU A 375 -8.32 8.45 -35.75
C LEU A 375 -7.92 7.74 -37.05
N ASN A 376 -7.15 6.64 -36.96
CA ASN A 376 -6.80 5.82 -38.11
C ASN A 376 -8.04 5.20 -38.76
N GLU A 377 -8.98 4.65 -37.98
CA GLU A 377 -10.25 4.16 -38.51
C GLU A 377 -11.04 5.26 -39.26
N ILE A 378 -11.09 6.48 -38.73
CA ILE A 378 -11.78 7.62 -39.37
C ILE A 378 -11.09 7.98 -40.68
N ARG A 379 -9.75 8.06 -40.68
CA ARG A 379 -8.96 8.33 -41.87
C ARG A 379 -9.19 7.26 -42.94
N ASP A 380 -9.11 6.00 -42.58
CA ASP A 380 -9.24 4.88 -43.53
C ASP A 380 -10.66 4.80 -44.10
N ARG A 381 -11.69 5.08 -43.28
CA ARG A 381 -13.07 5.25 -43.78
C ARG A 381 -13.23 6.46 -44.71
N ALA A 382 -12.57 7.57 -44.42
CA ALA A 382 -12.59 8.75 -45.29
C ALA A 382 -11.93 8.47 -46.65
N TYR A 383 -10.93 7.58 -46.72
CA TYR A 383 -10.36 7.11 -47.97
C TYR A 383 -11.23 6.07 -48.70
N ALA A 384 -12.05 5.31 -47.98
CA ALA A 384 -12.88 4.25 -48.55
C ALA A 384 -14.23 4.71 -49.13
N GLU A 385 -14.74 5.90 -48.78
CA GLU A 385 -15.98 6.44 -49.36
C GLU A 385 -15.72 7.39 -50.56
N PRO A 386 -16.01 6.98 -51.80
CA PRO A 386 -15.68 7.77 -53.01
C PRO A 386 -16.59 9.01 -53.24
N GLY A 387 -17.57 9.26 -52.36
CA GLY A 387 -18.63 10.26 -52.56
C GLY A 387 -18.44 11.61 -51.85
N LEU A 388 -17.43 11.77 -51.00
CA LEU A 388 -17.21 12.96 -50.15
C LEU A 388 -16.02 13.84 -50.59
N ALA A 389 -15.60 13.70 -51.85
CA ALA A 389 -14.36 14.25 -52.42
C ALA A 389 -14.19 15.78 -52.39
N GLY A 390 -15.25 16.57 -52.16
CA GLY A 390 -15.19 18.02 -52.36
C GLY A 390 -14.95 18.89 -51.13
N ALA A 391 -15.37 18.47 -49.93
CA ALA A 391 -15.53 19.39 -48.80
C ALA A 391 -14.86 18.97 -47.48
N LYS A 392 -14.27 17.76 -47.39
CA LYS A 392 -13.62 17.25 -46.17
C LYS A 392 -12.11 16.97 -46.33
N PHE A 393 -11.55 17.21 -47.52
CA PHE A 393 -10.13 16.96 -47.82
C PHE A 393 -9.16 17.95 -47.16
N ASP A 394 -9.63 19.13 -46.73
CA ASP A 394 -8.80 20.12 -46.03
C ASP A 394 -8.42 19.72 -44.60
N ALA A 395 -9.19 18.82 -43.97
CA ALA A 395 -8.93 18.39 -42.59
C ALA A 395 -7.99 17.17 -42.49
N LEU A 396 -7.75 16.46 -43.59
CA LEU A 396 -6.91 15.25 -43.63
C LEU A 396 -5.42 15.51 -43.37
N PRO A 397 -4.79 16.57 -43.94
CA PRO A 397 -3.41 16.90 -43.63
C PRO A 397 -3.26 17.23 -42.14
N THR A 398 -4.21 17.99 -41.59
CA THR A 398 -4.26 18.35 -40.16
C THR A 398 -4.40 17.12 -39.26
N LEU A 399 -5.23 16.15 -39.67
CA LEU A 399 -5.40 14.89 -38.94
C LEU A 399 -4.11 14.04 -38.95
N THR A 400 -3.41 14.03 -40.09
CA THR A 400 -2.16 13.28 -40.27
C THR A 400 -1.04 13.89 -39.44
N GLN A 401 -0.96 15.22 -39.42
CA GLN A 401 -0.02 15.95 -38.58
C GLN A 401 -0.33 15.77 -37.09
N LEU A 402 -1.61 15.75 -36.71
CA LEU A 402 -2.04 15.48 -35.34
C LEU A 402 -1.63 14.06 -34.91
N LEU A 403 -1.82 13.06 -35.77
CA LEU A 403 -1.41 11.68 -35.51
C LEU A 403 0.11 11.56 -35.31
N GLN A 404 0.91 12.15 -36.18
CA GLN A 404 2.38 12.17 -36.03
C GLN A 404 2.81 12.87 -34.74
N THR A 405 2.15 13.98 -34.38
CA THR A 405 2.46 14.69 -33.13
C THR A 405 2.12 13.83 -31.90
N ILE A 406 0.99 13.11 -31.93
CA ILE A 406 0.61 12.19 -30.84
C ILE A 406 1.58 11.01 -30.75
N GLU A 407 2.04 10.47 -31.88
CA GLU A 407 3.06 9.41 -31.93
C GLU A 407 4.39 9.85 -31.33
N GLU A 408 4.90 11.02 -31.72
CA GLU A 408 6.12 11.60 -31.13
C GLU A 408 5.96 11.88 -29.62
N GLN A 409 4.78 12.33 -29.18
CA GLN A 409 4.52 12.54 -27.75
C GLN A 409 4.41 11.23 -26.97
N LEU A 410 3.86 10.17 -27.56
CA LEU A 410 3.81 8.83 -26.96
C LEU A 410 5.21 8.23 -26.80
N ASP A 411 6.08 8.38 -27.81
CA ASP A 411 7.47 7.94 -27.75
C ASP A 411 8.23 8.70 -26.64
N ASN A 412 8.03 10.02 -26.54
CA ASN A 412 8.64 10.84 -25.48
C ASN A 412 8.11 10.55 -24.06
N LEU A 413 6.85 10.10 -23.92
CA LEU A 413 6.31 9.66 -22.63
C LEU A 413 6.82 8.27 -22.21
N GLY A 414 7.70 7.63 -22.98
CA GLY A 414 8.26 6.32 -22.64
C GLY A 414 7.32 5.18 -22.99
N ALA A 415 6.71 5.23 -24.18
CA ALA A 415 6.43 4.02 -24.93
C ALA A 415 7.79 3.47 -25.42
N ASP A 416 8.57 2.89 -24.50
CA ASP A 416 9.73 2.12 -24.92
C ASP A 416 9.20 1.04 -25.87
N LYS A 417 9.80 0.97 -27.06
CA LYS A 417 9.49 -0.03 -28.07
C LYS A 417 9.74 -1.40 -27.45
N LEU A 418 8.69 -2.04 -26.91
CA LEU A 418 8.73 -3.48 -26.72
C LEU A 418 8.78 -4.13 -28.11
N PRO A 419 9.73 -5.07 -28.34
CA PRO A 419 9.92 -5.73 -29.62
C PRO A 419 8.73 -6.58 -30.05
#